data_AF-A0A919EP24-F1
#
_entry.id   AF-A0A919EP24-F1
#
_cell.length_a   1.000
_cell.length_b   1.000
_cell.length_c   1.000
_cell.angle_alpha   90.00
_cell.angle_beta   90.00
_cell.angle_gamma   90.00
#
_symmetry.space_group_name_H-M   'P 1'
#
loop_
_entity.id
_entity.type
_entity.pdbx_description
1 polymer ?
#
loop_
_entity_poly.entity_id
_entity_poly.type
_entity_poly.pdbx_seq_one_letter_code
_entity_poly.pdbx_strand_id
1 'polypeptide(L)'
;MAEEEPVRRLGVVPVPFPGEAFVSWVDTVAASLRVSRAAALGALGLPGSARFSTHQFHLSPEHLEGLQRRTGLRPAQVERMLFAFYAPTALPQLALDNGRVDQGARVSHPWLRRDHSAVCPLCVEASGGRWLLAWRLRWTFLCADHLVYLVDRCPRCGLRLYWRLEATGAGQRTHCVRPAARNGRGGRRLGTTVCGFPVAEMPALPVGDEEAVHVQRRVQALLTPADASHNETSRRLLQQFVLTIRDVAHRRSLAGLLDGMESGVIRAVYETQGQPWQPPLSWTLENGSPAAVSALVRIAARSVLSDGSEAGTLG
;
A
#
# COMPACT_ATOMS: atom_id res chain seq x y z
N MET A 1 9.97 -35.28 26.84
CA MET A 1 10.14 -33.82 26.70
C MET A 1 10.94 -33.60 25.43
N ALA A 2 10.32 -33.04 24.38
CA ALA A 2 11.05 -32.74 23.16
C ALA A 2 12.01 -31.58 23.46
N GLU A 3 13.30 -31.79 23.28
CA GLU A 3 14.29 -30.71 23.30
C GLU A 3 13.88 -29.67 22.24
N GLU A 4 13.59 -28.45 22.69
CA GLU A 4 13.41 -27.33 21.77
C GLU A 4 14.74 -27.13 21.03
N GLU A 5 14.74 -27.43 19.74
CA GLU A 5 15.88 -27.22 18.86
C GLU A 5 16.32 -25.75 18.97
N PRO A 6 17.61 -25.47 19.27
CA PRO A 6 18.06 -24.11 19.55
C PRO A 6 17.79 -23.20 18.36
N VAL A 7 17.02 -22.14 18.59
CA VAL A 7 16.63 -21.18 17.56
C VAL A 7 17.88 -20.49 16.99
N ARG A 8 18.32 -20.93 15.81
CA ARG A 8 19.49 -20.39 15.14
C ARG A 8 19.21 -19.00 14.59
N ARG A 9 20.06 -18.02 14.96
CA ARG A 9 20.02 -16.67 14.40
C ARG A 9 20.47 -16.68 12.94
N LEU A 10 19.81 -15.87 12.11
CA LEU A 10 20.22 -15.66 10.72
C LEU A 10 21.58 -14.97 10.68
N GLY A 11 22.49 -15.49 9.85
CA GLY A 11 23.84 -14.93 9.69
C GLY A 11 23.85 -13.55 9.03
N VAL A 12 22.82 -13.21 8.25
CA VAL A 12 22.63 -11.90 7.63
C VAL A 12 21.18 -11.48 7.82
N VAL A 13 20.99 -10.29 8.41
CA VAL A 13 19.68 -9.68 8.64
C VAL A 13 19.68 -8.29 8.01
N PRO A 14 19.01 -8.09 6.87
CA PRO A 14 18.87 -6.77 6.28
C PRO A 14 18.16 -5.82 7.23
N VAL A 15 18.67 -4.59 7.37
CA VAL A 15 18.01 -3.55 8.17
C VAL A 15 16.70 -3.14 7.48
N PRO A 16 15.56 -3.11 8.20
CA PRO A 16 14.31 -2.56 7.68
C PRO A 16 14.44 -1.10 7.26
N PHE A 17 13.92 -0.76 6.09
CA PHE A 17 13.85 0.63 5.65
C PHE A 17 12.73 1.38 6.40
N PRO A 18 12.87 2.68 6.71
CA PRO A 18 11.81 3.45 7.38
C PRO A 18 10.47 3.37 6.64
N GLY A 19 9.42 2.91 7.32
CA GLY A 19 8.09 2.76 6.75
C GLY A 19 7.95 1.60 5.75
N GLU A 20 8.94 0.72 5.62
CA GLU A 20 8.89 -0.46 4.76
C GLU A 20 7.73 -1.40 5.16
N ALA A 21 7.03 -1.94 4.17
CA ALA A 21 6.05 -2.99 4.40
C ALA A 21 6.76 -4.29 4.82
N PHE A 22 6.20 -5.04 5.78
CA PHE A 22 6.84 -6.24 6.32
C PHE A 22 7.22 -7.23 5.22
N VAL A 23 6.35 -7.36 4.23
CA VAL A 23 6.59 -8.26 3.10
C VAL A 23 7.66 -7.77 2.12
N SER A 24 7.90 -6.46 2.02
CA SER A 24 9.05 -5.89 1.29
C SER A 24 10.36 -6.24 1.99
N TRP A 25 10.33 -6.16 3.31
CA TRP A 25 11.48 -6.56 4.11
C TRP A 25 11.74 -8.07 3.99
N VAL A 26 10.70 -8.92 4.04
CA VAL A 26 10.81 -10.37 3.80
C VAL A 26 11.37 -10.65 2.39
N ASP A 27 11.00 -9.89 1.37
CA ASP A 27 11.60 -10.04 0.03
C ASP A 27 13.07 -9.69 -0.03
N THR A 28 13.48 -8.75 0.81
CA THR A 28 14.89 -8.40 0.94
C THR A 28 15.65 -9.48 1.69
N VAL A 29 15.05 -10.07 2.74
CA VAL A 29 15.60 -11.27 3.40
C VAL A 29 15.73 -12.42 2.38
N ALA A 30 14.69 -12.68 1.60
CA ALA A 30 14.69 -13.71 0.56
C ALA A 30 15.79 -13.48 -0.48
N ALA A 31 15.96 -12.24 -0.96
CA ALA A 31 17.04 -11.88 -1.87
C ALA A 31 18.43 -12.10 -1.25
N SER A 32 18.61 -11.70 0.01
CA SER A 32 19.89 -11.78 0.72
C SER A 32 20.31 -13.21 0.99
N LEU A 33 19.35 -14.07 1.32
CA LEU A 33 19.54 -15.49 1.54
C LEU A 33 19.51 -16.32 0.23
N ARG A 34 19.14 -15.70 -0.90
CA ARG A 34 18.93 -16.35 -2.22
C ARG A 34 17.92 -17.51 -2.16
N VAL A 35 16.84 -17.32 -1.40
CA VAL A 35 15.77 -18.30 -1.24
C VAL A 35 14.44 -17.76 -1.74
N SER A 36 13.43 -18.63 -1.87
CA SER A 36 12.06 -18.18 -2.15
C SER A 36 11.50 -17.36 -0.97
N ARG A 37 10.49 -16.52 -1.21
CA ARG A 37 9.79 -15.82 -0.11
C ARG A 37 9.25 -16.79 0.93
N ALA A 38 8.68 -17.92 0.51
CA ALA A 38 8.16 -18.95 1.40
C ALA A 38 9.27 -19.53 2.31
N ALA A 39 10.44 -19.84 1.73
CA ALA A 39 11.59 -20.28 2.50
C ALA A 39 12.13 -19.20 3.44
N ALA A 40 12.12 -17.92 3.03
CA ALA A 40 12.48 -16.81 3.91
C ALA A 40 11.53 -16.68 5.10
N LEU A 41 10.21 -16.81 4.89
CA LEU A 41 9.23 -16.85 5.99
C LEU A 41 9.47 -18.04 6.93
N GLY A 42 9.76 -19.23 6.38
CA GLY A 42 10.13 -20.39 7.17
C GLY A 42 11.39 -20.15 8.03
N ALA A 43 12.43 -19.56 7.43
CA ALA A 43 13.66 -19.18 8.14
C ALA A 43 13.44 -18.13 9.24
N LEU A 44 12.39 -17.31 9.10
CA LEU A 44 11.94 -16.34 10.09
C LEU A 44 11.04 -16.95 11.18
N GLY A 45 10.72 -18.24 11.11
CA GLY A 45 9.85 -18.93 12.07
C GLY A 45 8.36 -18.64 11.83
N LEU A 46 7.98 -18.29 10.61
CA LEU A 46 6.59 -18.00 10.20
C LEU A 46 6.09 -19.06 9.20
N PRO A 47 5.90 -20.33 9.62
CA PRO A 47 5.43 -21.40 8.75
C PRO A 47 3.96 -21.17 8.33
N GLY A 48 3.60 -21.58 7.11
CA GLY A 48 2.23 -21.51 6.61
C GLY A 48 2.16 -21.48 5.09
N SER A 49 0.95 -21.66 4.54
CA SER A 49 0.73 -21.50 3.10
C SER A 49 1.19 -20.09 2.68
N ALA A 50 1.86 -19.97 1.55
CA ALA A 50 2.35 -18.71 1.02
C ALA A 50 1.22 -17.74 0.60
N ARG A 51 -0.04 -18.03 0.96
CA ARG A 51 -1.12 -17.08 1.16
C ARG A 51 -0.75 -16.07 2.27
N PHE A 52 0.17 -15.19 1.89
CA PHE A 52 0.55 -13.81 2.21
C PHE A 52 -0.40 -12.93 3.06
N SER A 53 -1.57 -13.46 3.43
CA SER A 53 -2.75 -12.75 3.88
C SER A 53 -2.70 -12.34 5.33
N THR A 54 -1.93 -13.04 6.15
CA THR A 54 -2.01 -12.92 7.62
C THR A 54 -0.82 -12.13 8.18
N HIS A 55 0.41 -12.57 7.90
CA HIS A 55 1.65 -11.99 8.45
C HIS A 55 1.93 -10.54 8.04
N GLN A 56 1.19 -9.96 7.09
CA GLN A 56 1.29 -8.54 6.73
C GLN A 56 0.39 -7.64 7.59
N PHE A 57 -0.60 -8.20 8.29
CA PHE A 57 -1.55 -7.45 9.10
C PHE A 57 -1.09 -7.30 10.53
N HIS A 58 -0.77 -8.41 11.18
CA HIS A 58 -0.22 -8.44 12.53
C HIS A 58 0.56 -9.74 12.73
N LEU A 59 1.32 -9.79 13.83
CA LEU A 59 1.99 -10.98 14.32
C LEU A 59 1.62 -11.18 15.78
N SER A 60 1.49 -12.42 16.23
CA SER A 60 1.29 -12.73 17.64
C SER A 60 2.57 -12.40 18.44
N PRO A 61 2.47 -12.21 19.78
CA PRO A 61 3.63 -12.03 20.64
C PRO A 61 4.69 -13.12 20.45
N GLU A 62 4.26 -14.39 20.36
CA GLU A 62 5.14 -15.52 20.10
C GLU A 62 5.91 -15.39 18.77
N HIS A 63 5.24 -14.98 17.69
CA HIS A 63 5.89 -14.75 16.40
C HIS A 63 6.88 -13.57 16.46
N LEU A 64 6.57 -12.51 17.21
CA LEU A 64 7.47 -11.36 17.41
C LEU A 64 8.72 -11.75 18.20
N GLU A 65 8.56 -12.52 19.27
CA GLU A 65 9.69 -13.06 20.06
C GLU A 65 10.54 -14.03 19.23
N GLY A 66 9.89 -14.89 18.44
CA GLY A 66 10.55 -15.79 17.50
C GLY A 66 11.39 -15.04 16.46
N LEU A 67 10.85 -13.96 15.90
CA LEU A 67 11.56 -13.07 14.99
C LEU A 67 12.73 -12.35 15.69
N GLN A 68 12.51 -11.83 16.90
CA GLN A 68 13.56 -11.15 17.65
C GLN A 68 14.75 -12.08 17.93
N ARG A 69 14.50 -13.33 18.33
CA ARG A 69 15.56 -14.34 18.52
C ARG A 69 16.36 -14.58 17.23
N ARG A 70 15.66 -14.75 16.11
CA ARG A 70 16.24 -15.08 14.79
C ARG A 70 16.93 -13.91 14.09
N THR A 71 16.51 -12.68 14.36
CA THR A 71 16.92 -11.50 13.57
C THR A 71 17.55 -10.38 14.39
N GLY A 72 17.30 -10.34 15.69
CA GLY A 72 17.69 -9.23 16.56
C GLY A 72 16.83 -7.97 16.41
N LEU A 73 15.82 -7.96 15.54
CA LEU A 73 14.89 -6.84 15.45
C LEU A 73 13.99 -6.80 16.68
N ARG A 74 13.82 -5.60 17.26
CA ARG A 74 12.87 -5.40 18.36
C ARG A 74 11.44 -5.57 17.86
N PRO A 75 10.50 -6.10 18.68
CA PRO A 75 9.08 -6.22 18.30
C PRO A 75 8.49 -4.93 17.71
N ALA A 76 8.73 -3.79 18.35
CA ALA A 76 8.29 -2.48 17.87
C ALA A 76 8.84 -2.08 16.48
N GLN A 77 10.01 -2.59 16.06
CA GLN A 77 10.52 -2.36 14.70
C GLN A 77 9.73 -3.17 13.67
N VAL A 78 9.34 -4.40 14.03
CA VAL A 78 8.55 -5.28 13.17
C VAL A 78 7.12 -4.77 13.07
N GLU A 79 6.51 -4.37 14.18
CA GLU A 79 5.14 -3.86 14.23
C GLU A 79 4.91 -2.66 13.31
N ARG A 80 5.89 -1.75 13.20
CA ARG A 80 5.82 -0.59 12.28
C ARG A 80 5.76 -0.97 10.80
N MET A 81 6.07 -2.21 10.45
CA MET A 81 6.00 -2.73 9.08
C MET A 81 4.68 -3.45 8.78
N LEU A 82 3.79 -3.61 9.77
CA LEU A 82 2.54 -4.35 9.69
C LEU A 82 1.34 -3.41 9.61
N PHE A 83 0.23 -3.82 8.98
CA PHE A 83 -0.97 -2.96 8.91
C PHE A 83 -1.55 -2.57 10.28
N ALA A 84 -1.35 -3.40 11.31
CA ALA A 84 -1.73 -3.09 12.69
C ALA A 84 -1.08 -1.81 13.21
N PHE A 85 0.05 -1.37 12.63
CA PHE A 85 0.60 -0.05 12.90
C PHE A 85 -0.44 1.06 12.70
N TYR A 86 -1.32 0.94 11.70
CA TYR A 86 -2.37 1.92 11.42
C TYR A 86 -3.67 1.70 12.21
N ALA A 87 -3.73 0.71 13.11
CA ALA A 87 -4.92 0.45 13.91
C ALA A 87 -5.36 1.64 14.77
N PRO A 88 -4.47 2.43 15.39
CA PRO A 88 -4.89 3.60 16.17
C PRO A 88 -5.56 4.71 15.33
N THR A 89 -5.30 4.75 14.02
CA THR A 89 -5.66 5.84 13.11
C THR A 89 -6.52 5.37 11.93
N ALA A 90 -5.89 4.90 10.85
CA ALA A 90 -6.50 4.71 9.53
C ALA A 90 -7.17 3.35 9.32
N LEU A 91 -6.89 2.37 10.19
CA LEU A 91 -7.45 1.02 10.16
C LEU A 91 -7.99 0.59 11.54
N PRO A 92 -8.87 1.38 12.20
CA PRO A 92 -9.36 1.10 13.56
C PRO A 92 -10.05 -0.25 13.73
N GLN A 93 -10.59 -0.81 12.66
CA GLN A 93 -11.14 -2.16 12.63
C GLN A 93 -10.12 -3.25 12.97
N LEU A 94 -8.82 -3.02 12.79
CA LEU A 94 -7.78 -3.97 13.17
C LEU A 94 -7.54 -4.01 14.69
N ALA A 95 -7.93 -2.97 15.42
CA ALA A 95 -7.88 -2.99 16.89
C ALA A 95 -9.00 -3.87 17.48
N LEU A 96 -10.12 -3.99 16.78
CA LEU A 96 -11.26 -4.83 17.17
C LEU A 96 -11.01 -6.33 16.91
N ASP A 97 -9.93 -6.66 16.20
CA ASP A 97 -9.62 -7.99 15.67
C ASP A 97 -9.14 -9.01 16.72
N ASN A 98 -9.10 -8.62 18.01
CA ASN A 98 -8.68 -9.41 19.17
C ASN A 98 -7.48 -10.37 18.98
N GLY A 99 -6.57 -10.05 18.05
CA GLY A 99 -5.41 -10.87 17.71
C GLY A 99 -5.72 -12.14 16.89
N ARG A 100 -6.94 -12.29 16.37
CA ARG A 100 -7.30 -13.44 15.52
C ARG A 100 -6.93 -13.15 14.07
N VAL A 101 -5.71 -13.55 13.74
CA VAL A 101 -5.05 -13.59 12.41
C VAL A 101 -5.97 -13.76 11.19
N ASP A 102 -7.02 -14.57 11.28
CA ASP A 102 -7.97 -14.83 10.18
C ASP A 102 -9.01 -13.73 9.93
N GLN A 103 -9.26 -12.84 10.90
CA GLN A 103 -10.30 -11.82 10.81
C GLN A 103 -9.77 -10.50 10.20
N GLY A 104 -8.54 -10.07 10.53
CA GLY A 104 -7.84 -8.99 9.83
C GLY A 104 -7.64 -9.28 8.34
N ALA A 105 -7.58 -10.56 7.98
CA ALA A 105 -7.56 -11.01 6.61
C ALA A 105 -8.90 -10.86 5.85
N ARG A 106 -10.02 -10.75 6.57
CA ARG A 106 -11.37 -10.53 6.04
C ARG A 106 -11.77 -9.06 6.00
N VAL A 107 -10.92 -8.16 6.51
CA VAL A 107 -11.15 -6.71 6.44
C VAL A 107 -11.10 -6.26 4.98
N SER A 108 -12.27 -6.28 4.34
CA SER A 108 -12.52 -5.56 3.09
C SER A 108 -12.67 -4.09 3.44
N HIS A 109 -11.54 -3.38 3.43
CA HIS A 109 -11.55 -1.94 3.60
C HIS A 109 -11.32 -1.31 2.22
N PRO A 110 -12.26 -0.51 1.68
CA PRO A 110 -12.11 0.12 0.37
C PRO A 110 -10.83 0.94 0.22
N TRP A 111 -10.24 1.40 1.33
CA TRP A 111 -9.00 2.19 1.37
C TRP A 111 -7.72 1.37 1.54
N LEU A 112 -7.81 0.04 1.53
CA LEU A 112 -6.68 -0.87 1.67
C LEU A 112 -6.42 -1.61 0.37
N ARG A 113 -5.21 -1.44 -0.19
CA ARG A 113 -4.68 -2.24 -1.30
C ARG A 113 -4.14 -3.54 -0.73
N ARG A 114 -5.04 -4.50 -0.56
CA ARG A 114 -4.74 -5.76 0.13
C ARG A 114 -3.78 -6.67 -0.65
N ASP A 115 -3.92 -6.68 -1.97
CA ASP A 115 -3.32 -7.71 -2.84
C ASP A 115 -2.24 -7.15 -3.77
N HIS A 116 -2.07 -5.83 -3.76
CA HIS A 116 -1.17 -5.08 -4.59
C HIS A 116 -0.65 -3.87 -3.83
N SER A 117 0.36 -3.20 -4.38
CA SER A 117 0.82 -1.91 -3.87
C SER A 117 0.84 -0.87 -4.97
N ALA A 118 0.68 0.39 -4.59
CA ALA A 118 1.17 1.48 -5.40
C ALA A 118 2.68 1.66 -5.17
N VAL A 119 3.34 2.46 -6.00
CA VAL A 119 4.80 2.63 -5.97
C VAL A 119 5.20 4.01 -6.45
N CYS A 120 6.24 4.56 -5.85
CA CYS A 120 7.03 5.60 -6.49
C CYS A 120 8.28 4.92 -7.11
N PRO A 121 8.42 4.91 -8.45
CA PRO A 121 9.58 4.31 -9.12
C PRO A 121 10.92 4.83 -8.61
N LEU A 122 11.02 6.14 -8.38
CA LEU A 122 12.21 6.83 -7.89
C LEU A 122 12.60 6.39 -6.46
N CYS A 123 11.63 6.32 -5.53
CA CYS A 123 11.89 5.81 -4.18
C CYS A 123 12.34 4.35 -4.21
N VAL A 124 11.74 3.52 -5.06
CA VAL A 124 12.10 2.10 -5.17
C VAL A 124 13.51 1.95 -5.71
N GLU A 125 13.89 2.73 -6.72
CA GLU A 125 15.26 2.75 -7.23
C GLU A 125 16.26 3.17 -6.14
N ALA A 126 16.04 4.34 -5.52
CA ALA A 126 16.93 4.90 -4.51
C ALA A 126 17.10 4.02 -3.26
N SER A 127 16.05 3.31 -2.85
CA SER A 127 16.07 2.42 -1.69
C SER A 127 16.56 0.99 -1.99
N GLY A 128 16.83 0.69 -3.26
CA GLY A 128 17.20 -0.64 -3.71
C GLY A 128 16.04 -1.64 -3.64
N GLY A 129 14.81 -1.22 -3.93
CA GLY A 129 13.66 -2.10 -4.05
C GLY A 129 12.75 -2.16 -2.83
N ARG A 130 12.64 -1.08 -2.04
CA ARG A 130 11.82 -1.04 -0.81
C ARG A 130 10.43 -0.48 -1.10
N TRP A 131 9.42 -1.23 -0.68
CA TRP A 131 8.03 -0.85 -0.84
C TRP A 131 7.46 -0.41 0.49
N LEU A 132 6.92 0.80 0.54
CA LEU A 132 6.41 1.38 1.77
C LEU A 132 5.03 0.83 2.13
N LEU A 133 4.78 0.63 3.42
CA LEU A 133 3.49 0.18 3.94
C LEU A 133 2.38 1.17 3.60
N ALA A 134 2.67 2.48 3.69
CA ALA A 134 1.72 3.55 3.37
C ALA A 134 1.21 3.48 1.93
N TRP A 135 2.00 3.01 0.97
CA TRP A 135 1.59 2.85 -0.44
C TRP A 135 0.55 1.75 -0.65
N ARG A 136 0.32 0.92 0.37
CA ARG A 136 -0.77 -0.06 0.40
C ARG A 136 -2.06 0.54 0.95
N LEU A 137 -2.06 1.81 1.36
CA LEU A 137 -3.26 2.57 1.68
C LEU A 137 -3.60 3.47 0.50
N ARG A 138 -4.88 3.51 0.11
CA ARG A 138 -5.36 4.43 -0.94
C ARG A 138 -5.31 5.90 -0.51
N TRP A 139 -5.18 6.15 0.79
CA TRP A 139 -4.83 7.46 1.35
C TRP A 139 -3.50 8.03 0.82
N THR A 140 -2.62 7.16 0.32
CA THR A 140 -1.35 7.54 -0.30
C THR A 140 -1.49 7.37 -1.81
N PHE A 141 -1.61 8.49 -2.52
CA PHE A 141 -1.85 8.56 -3.95
C PHE A 141 -0.73 9.26 -4.74
N LEU A 142 0.12 10.04 -4.07
CA LEU A 142 1.35 10.59 -4.66
C LEU A 142 2.53 10.45 -3.70
N CYS A 143 3.74 10.56 -4.24
CA CYS A 143 4.97 10.69 -3.47
C CYS A 143 5.24 12.18 -3.21
N ALA A 144 5.25 12.60 -1.94
CA ALA A 144 5.47 13.99 -1.57
C ALA A 144 6.96 14.42 -1.64
N ASP A 145 7.87 13.46 -1.74
CA ASP A 145 9.31 13.69 -1.89
C ASP A 145 9.70 13.89 -3.36
N HIS A 146 9.15 13.06 -4.26
CA HIS A 146 9.45 13.10 -5.70
C HIS A 146 8.39 13.81 -6.54
N LEU A 147 7.29 14.24 -5.92
CA LEU A 147 6.17 14.94 -6.57
C LEU A 147 5.64 14.21 -7.80
N VAL A 148 5.42 12.90 -7.68
CA VAL A 148 4.81 12.07 -8.73
C VAL A 148 3.60 11.32 -8.20
N TYR A 149 2.59 11.14 -9.04
CA TYR A 149 1.51 10.21 -8.74
C TYR A 149 2.08 8.80 -8.65
N LEU A 150 1.62 8.04 -7.65
CA LEU A 150 2.07 6.66 -7.52
C LEU A 150 1.59 5.84 -8.72
N VAL A 151 2.39 4.86 -9.11
CA VAL A 151 2.05 3.87 -10.13
C VAL A 151 1.58 2.61 -9.42
N ASP A 152 0.50 1.98 -9.86
CA ASP A 152 0.04 0.72 -9.27
C ASP A 152 -0.22 -0.37 -10.30
N ARG A 153 0.06 -0.10 -11.58
CA ARG A 153 -0.04 -1.02 -12.72
C ARG A 153 1.23 -0.98 -13.53
N CYS A 154 1.66 -2.14 -14.01
CA CYS A 154 2.77 -2.23 -14.94
C CYS A 154 2.35 -1.69 -16.32
N PRO A 155 3.13 -0.80 -16.97
CA PRO A 155 2.80 -0.26 -18.30
C PRO A 155 2.84 -1.35 -19.39
N ARG A 156 3.69 -2.37 -19.23
CA ARG A 156 3.84 -3.46 -20.21
C ARG A 156 2.68 -4.45 -20.19
N CYS A 157 2.19 -4.83 -19.00
CA CYS A 157 1.17 -5.89 -18.89
C CYS A 157 -0.18 -5.42 -18.33
N GLY A 158 -0.31 -4.16 -17.88
CA GLY A 158 -1.53 -3.57 -17.32
C GLY A 158 -1.96 -4.11 -15.95
N LEU A 159 -1.26 -5.12 -15.44
CA LEU A 159 -1.58 -5.80 -14.19
C LEU A 159 -1.01 -5.05 -12.99
N ARG A 160 -1.66 -5.21 -11.84
CA ARG A 160 -1.27 -4.56 -10.59
C ARG A 160 0.10 -5.01 -10.10
N LEU A 161 0.82 -4.06 -9.51
CA LEU A 161 2.16 -4.28 -8.97
C LEU A 161 2.13 -4.95 -7.60
N TYR A 162 3.26 -5.58 -7.25
CA TYR A 162 3.51 -6.15 -5.92
C TYR A 162 2.41 -7.14 -5.49
N TRP A 163 2.21 -8.16 -6.32
CA TRP A 163 1.06 -9.06 -6.28
C TRP A 163 1.25 -10.28 -5.35
N ARG A 164 0.17 -10.64 -4.65
CA ARG A 164 0.03 -11.68 -3.61
C ARG A 164 0.51 -13.11 -3.95
N LEU A 165 0.65 -13.51 -5.21
CA LEU A 165 0.83 -14.93 -5.58
C LEU A 165 2.14 -15.53 -5.02
N GLU A 166 2.03 -16.76 -4.53
CA GLU A 166 3.13 -17.57 -3.96
C GLU A 166 4.34 -17.73 -4.90
N ALA A 167 4.14 -17.57 -6.21
CA ALA A 167 5.17 -17.67 -7.24
C ALA A 167 5.99 -16.37 -7.45
N THR A 168 5.65 -15.26 -6.79
CA THR A 168 6.40 -14.01 -6.94
C THR A 168 7.59 -14.01 -5.97
N GLY A 169 8.80 -14.27 -6.47
CA GLY A 169 10.02 -14.21 -5.66
C GLY A 169 10.48 -12.79 -5.34
N ALA A 170 11.69 -12.67 -4.78
CA ALA A 170 12.34 -11.39 -4.46
C ALA A 170 12.44 -10.40 -5.65
N GLY A 171 12.31 -10.89 -6.89
CA GLY A 171 12.30 -10.06 -8.10
C GLY A 171 11.19 -9.01 -8.13
N GLN A 172 10.09 -9.18 -7.36
CA GLN A 172 9.02 -8.18 -7.31
C GLN A 172 9.43 -6.84 -6.70
N ARG A 173 10.56 -6.82 -5.99
CA ARG A 173 11.16 -5.60 -5.43
C ARG A 173 11.50 -4.59 -6.52
N THR A 174 11.98 -5.07 -7.66
CA THR A 174 12.57 -4.24 -8.72
C THR A 174 11.95 -4.48 -10.10
N HIS A 175 11.16 -5.55 -10.29
CA HIS A 175 10.58 -5.90 -11.59
C HIS A 175 9.13 -6.36 -11.47
N CYS A 176 8.35 -6.18 -12.54
CA CYS A 176 7.05 -6.79 -12.66
C CYS A 176 7.17 -8.30 -12.87
N VAL A 177 6.80 -9.08 -11.86
CA VAL A 177 6.86 -10.55 -11.88
C VAL A 177 5.54 -11.22 -12.25
N ARG A 178 4.61 -10.47 -12.85
CA ARG A 178 3.34 -11.05 -13.33
C ARG A 178 3.62 -12.04 -14.46
N PRO A 179 3.03 -13.25 -14.44
CA PRO A 179 3.20 -14.19 -15.55
C PRO A 179 2.73 -13.56 -16.86
N ALA A 180 3.52 -13.71 -17.92
CA ALA A 180 3.09 -13.33 -19.26
C ALA A 180 2.02 -14.32 -19.73
N ALA A 181 0.88 -13.81 -20.21
CA ALA A 181 -0.11 -14.65 -20.87
C ALA A 181 0.48 -15.10 -22.22
N ARG A 182 0.58 -16.41 -22.47
CA ARG A 182 0.89 -16.93 -23.82
C ARG A 182 -0.43 -17.19 -24.55
N ASN A 183 -0.61 -16.59 -25.71
CA ASN A 183 -1.70 -16.95 -26.62
C ASN A 183 -1.26 -18.16 -27.45
N GLY A 184 -1.75 -19.35 -27.08
CA GLY A 184 -1.61 -20.57 -27.88
C GLY A 184 -2.96 -20.99 -28.47
N ARG A 185 -2.94 -21.74 -29.58
CA ARG A 185 -4.13 -22.39 -30.16
C ARG A 185 -4.64 -23.43 -29.13
N GLY A 186 -5.62 -23.06 -28.31
CA GLY A 186 -6.15 -23.90 -27.22
C GLY A 186 -6.37 -23.21 -25.87
N GLY A 187 -6.24 -21.88 -25.78
CA GLY A 187 -6.63 -21.09 -24.60
C GLY A 187 -5.47 -20.35 -23.91
N ARG A 188 -5.82 -19.47 -22.96
CA ARG A 188 -4.88 -18.67 -22.15
C ARG A 188 -4.15 -19.59 -21.16
N ARG A 189 -2.93 -20.02 -21.49
CA ARG A 189 -2.02 -20.64 -20.50
C ARG A 189 -1.14 -19.56 -19.87
N LEU A 190 -1.03 -19.56 -18.55
CA LEU A 190 -0.02 -18.77 -17.83
C LEU A 190 1.36 -19.30 -18.25
N GLY A 191 2.17 -18.45 -18.88
CA GLY A 191 3.52 -18.82 -19.29
C GLY A 191 4.47 -18.97 -18.10
N THR A 192 5.54 -19.74 -18.27
CA THR A 192 6.69 -19.79 -17.34
C THR A 192 7.50 -18.49 -17.35
N THR A 193 7.30 -17.63 -18.35
CA THR A 193 7.97 -16.33 -18.47
C THR A 193 7.21 -15.25 -17.70
N VAL A 194 7.92 -14.45 -16.93
CA VAL A 194 7.38 -13.27 -16.23
C VAL A 194 7.52 -12.02 -17.08
N CYS A 195 6.69 -11.00 -16.80
CA CYS A 195 6.66 -9.74 -17.54
C CYS A 195 8.02 -9.02 -17.57
N GLY A 196 8.72 -8.98 -16.44
CA GLY A 196 10.09 -8.48 -16.33
C GLY A 196 10.27 -6.98 -16.54
N PHE A 197 9.20 -6.18 -16.57
CA PHE A 197 9.33 -4.72 -16.71
C PHE A 197 9.97 -4.11 -15.44
N PRO A 198 11.09 -3.36 -15.53
CA PRO A 198 11.72 -2.75 -14.37
C PRO A 198 10.81 -1.71 -13.70
N VAL A 199 10.70 -1.76 -12.38
CA VAL A 199 9.85 -0.83 -11.61
C VAL A 199 10.39 0.59 -11.67
N ALA A 200 11.71 0.76 -11.65
CA ALA A 200 12.36 2.07 -11.76
C ALA A 200 12.05 2.78 -13.09
N GLU A 201 11.83 2.03 -14.17
CA GLU A 201 11.50 2.56 -15.50
C GLU A 201 10.00 2.84 -15.69
N MET A 202 9.16 2.64 -14.68
CA MET A 202 7.72 2.86 -14.83
C MET A 202 7.44 4.37 -14.97
N PRO A 203 6.64 4.77 -15.98
CA PRO A 203 6.32 6.17 -16.18
C PRO A 203 5.46 6.65 -15.01
N ALA A 204 6.01 7.53 -14.18
CA ALA A 204 5.30 8.20 -13.11
C ALA A 204 4.97 9.63 -13.53
N LEU A 205 3.70 9.99 -13.46
CA LEU A 205 3.25 11.33 -13.84
C LEU A 205 3.68 12.36 -12.79
N PRO A 206 4.37 13.44 -13.18
CA PRO A 206 4.65 14.56 -12.28
C PRO A 206 3.36 15.19 -11.75
N VAL A 207 3.41 15.64 -10.50
CA VAL A 207 2.35 16.41 -9.84
C VAL A 207 2.77 17.87 -9.83
N GLY A 208 2.14 18.68 -10.67
CA GLY A 208 2.28 20.14 -10.63
C GLY A 208 1.29 20.84 -9.69
N ASP A 209 0.38 20.08 -9.08
CA ASP A 209 -0.71 20.60 -8.27
C ASP A 209 -0.29 20.71 -6.78
N GLU A 210 -0.04 21.94 -6.32
CA GLU A 210 0.42 22.21 -4.96
C GLU A 210 -0.58 21.79 -3.89
N GLU A 211 -1.89 21.92 -4.16
CA GLU A 211 -2.93 21.50 -3.23
C GLU A 211 -2.93 19.99 -3.05
N ALA A 212 -2.76 19.22 -4.15
CA ALA A 212 -2.64 17.77 -4.08
C ALA A 212 -1.47 17.35 -3.17
N VAL A 213 -0.32 18.04 -3.30
CA VAL A 213 0.87 17.79 -2.48
C VAL A 213 0.60 18.14 -1.02
N HIS A 214 -0.02 19.29 -0.73
CA HIS A 214 -0.38 19.71 0.62
C HIS A 214 -1.33 18.69 1.29
N VAL A 215 -2.40 18.31 0.59
CA VAL A 215 -3.37 17.31 1.07
C VAL A 215 -2.68 15.97 1.31
N GLN A 216 -1.81 15.50 0.41
CA GLN A 216 -1.09 14.24 0.62
C GLN A 216 -0.21 14.29 1.88
N ARG A 217 0.52 15.38 2.12
CA ARG A 217 1.35 15.56 3.32
C ARG A 217 0.50 15.57 4.58
N ARG A 218 -0.64 16.27 4.56
CA ARG A 218 -1.57 16.32 5.69
C ARG A 218 -2.16 14.95 5.99
N VAL A 219 -2.62 14.23 4.97
CA VAL A 219 -3.13 12.85 5.12
C VAL A 219 -2.04 11.94 5.67
N GLN A 220 -0.82 11.99 5.16
CA GLN A 220 0.30 11.17 5.65
C GLN A 220 0.59 11.40 7.15
N ALA A 221 0.46 12.64 7.63
CA ALA A 221 0.57 12.96 9.05
C ALA A 221 -0.57 12.34 9.88
N LEU A 222 -1.82 12.38 9.37
CA LEU A 222 -2.97 11.73 10.03
C LEU A 222 -2.86 10.20 10.04
N LEU A 223 -2.24 9.60 9.02
CA LEU A 223 -2.04 8.15 8.99
C LEU A 223 -1.09 7.70 10.10
N THR A 224 -0.06 8.48 10.42
CA THR A 224 1.00 8.08 11.33
C THR A 224 0.52 8.18 12.78
N PRO A 225 0.47 7.07 13.55
CA PRO A 225 0.12 7.12 14.95
C PRO A 225 1.14 7.92 15.77
N ALA A 226 0.64 8.62 16.77
CA ALA A 226 1.44 9.33 17.76
C ALA A 226 0.82 9.11 19.16
N ASP A 227 0.45 10.16 19.87
CA ASP A 227 -0.26 10.08 21.15
C ASP A 227 -1.78 9.84 20.98
N ALA A 228 -2.47 9.58 22.09
CA ALA A 228 -3.89 9.26 22.11
C ALA A 228 -4.78 10.39 21.54
N SER A 229 -4.45 11.65 21.77
CA SER A 229 -5.23 12.80 21.29
C SER A 229 -5.10 12.95 19.77
N HIS A 230 -3.87 12.84 19.26
CA HIS A 230 -3.62 12.80 17.82
C HIS A 230 -4.32 11.63 17.14
N ASN A 231 -4.26 10.44 17.74
CA ASN A 231 -4.86 9.23 17.16
C ASN A 231 -6.39 9.34 17.09
N GLU A 232 -7.03 9.87 18.14
CA GLU A 232 -8.48 10.15 18.16
C GLU A 232 -8.88 11.14 17.06
N THR A 233 -8.16 12.28 17.01
CA THR A 233 -8.41 13.32 16.01
C THR A 233 -8.24 12.78 14.59
N SER A 234 -7.16 12.03 14.35
CA SER A 234 -6.87 11.42 13.06
C SER A 234 -7.95 10.46 12.63
N ARG A 235 -8.44 9.59 13.53
CA ARG A 235 -9.52 8.65 13.22
C ARG A 235 -10.80 9.36 12.83
N ARG A 236 -11.20 10.38 13.60
CA ARG A 236 -12.39 11.19 13.32
C ARG A 236 -12.30 11.86 11.95
N LEU A 237 -11.18 12.52 11.65
CA LEU A 237 -10.98 13.22 10.37
C LEU A 237 -10.95 12.24 9.18
N LEU A 238 -10.24 11.11 9.31
CA LEU A 238 -10.21 10.09 8.26
C LEU A 238 -11.59 9.46 8.04
N GLN A 239 -12.37 9.24 9.11
CA GLN A 239 -13.75 8.76 8.98
C GLN A 239 -14.64 9.78 8.26
N GLN A 240 -14.53 11.07 8.60
CA GLN A 240 -15.23 12.15 7.89
C GLN A 240 -14.84 12.19 6.41
N PHE A 241 -13.55 12.06 6.09
CA PHE A 241 -13.10 11.96 4.69
C PHE A 241 -13.80 10.80 3.96
N VAL A 242 -13.87 9.61 4.56
CA VAL A 242 -14.56 8.47 3.94
C VAL A 242 -16.05 8.76 3.69
N LEU A 243 -16.73 9.40 4.64
CA LEU A 243 -18.15 9.73 4.52
C LEU A 243 -18.39 10.75 3.40
N THR A 244 -17.60 11.82 3.35
CA THR A 244 -17.67 12.83 2.28
C THR A 244 -17.40 12.22 0.91
N ILE A 245 -16.39 11.34 0.79
CA ILE A 245 -16.09 10.67 -0.48
C ILE A 245 -17.23 9.77 -0.94
N ARG A 246 -17.89 9.06 0.00
CA ARG A 246 -19.08 8.25 -0.31
C ARG A 246 -20.25 9.11 -0.76
N ASP A 247 -20.51 10.21 -0.07
CA ASP A 247 -21.58 11.15 -0.43
C ASP A 247 -21.37 11.74 -1.84
N VAL A 248 -20.15 12.21 -2.14
CA VAL A 248 -19.76 12.69 -3.47
C VAL A 248 -19.92 11.60 -4.53
N ALA A 249 -19.52 10.37 -4.22
CA ALA A 249 -19.69 9.23 -5.13
C ALA A 249 -21.16 8.88 -5.39
N HIS A 250 -22.03 8.99 -4.39
CA HIS A 250 -23.46 8.69 -4.51
C HIS A 250 -24.24 9.77 -5.27
N ARG A 251 -23.84 11.04 -5.19
CA ARG A 251 -24.59 12.17 -5.78
C ARG A 251 -24.51 12.31 -7.31
N ARG A 252 -23.83 11.41 -8.04
CA ARG A 252 -23.64 11.44 -9.52
C ARG A 252 -23.07 12.75 -10.10
N SER A 253 -22.73 13.78 -9.32
CA SER A 253 -22.28 15.09 -9.82
C SER A 253 -20.76 15.27 -9.83
N LEU A 254 -20.00 14.20 -10.04
CA LEU A 254 -18.54 14.29 -10.25
C LEU A 254 -18.21 15.09 -11.53
N ALA A 255 -19.09 15.09 -12.53
CA ALA A 255 -18.91 15.88 -13.76
C ALA A 255 -18.82 17.39 -13.47
N GLY A 256 -19.74 17.95 -12.70
CA GLY A 256 -19.71 19.38 -12.33
C GLY A 256 -18.57 19.76 -11.37
N LEU A 257 -18.00 18.79 -10.64
CA LEU A 257 -16.83 18.99 -9.78
C LEU A 257 -15.51 18.85 -10.54
N LEU A 258 -15.43 17.94 -11.51
CA LEU A 258 -14.28 17.81 -12.41
C LEU A 258 -14.16 19.01 -13.35
N ASP A 259 -15.27 19.59 -13.81
CA ASP A 259 -15.28 20.83 -14.60
C ASP A 259 -14.70 22.04 -13.83
N GLY A 260 -14.71 22.00 -12.50
CA GLY A 260 -14.08 23.00 -11.62
C GLY A 260 -12.63 22.70 -11.23
N MET A 261 -12.10 21.53 -11.60
CA MET A 261 -10.69 21.18 -11.38
C MET A 261 -9.88 21.61 -12.60
N GLU A 262 -8.94 22.53 -12.39
CA GLU A 262 -8.05 23.07 -13.41
C GLU A 262 -7.52 22.01 -14.38
N SER A 263 -7.32 22.47 -15.62
CA SER A 263 -6.96 21.72 -16.81
C SER A 263 -5.83 20.69 -16.61
N GLY A 264 -5.00 20.79 -15.56
CA GLY A 264 -3.94 19.83 -15.23
C GLY A 264 -4.40 18.44 -14.77
N VAL A 265 -5.48 18.30 -13.98
CA VAL A 265 -5.94 16.97 -13.53
C VAL A 265 -6.73 16.26 -14.63
N ILE A 266 -7.56 17.03 -15.35
CA ILE A 266 -8.20 16.58 -16.59
C ILE A 266 -7.11 16.15 -17.57
N ARG A 267 -6.13 17.00 -17.88
CA ARG A 267 -5.04 16.65 -18.80
C ARG A 267 -4.23 15.44 -18.34
N ALA A 268 -3.92 15.29 -17.04
CA ALA A 268 -3.23 14.09 -16.54
C ALA A 268 -4.08 12.81 -16.67
N VAL A 269 -5.40 12.91 -16.43
CA VAL A 269 -6.35 11.80 -16.63
C VAL A 269 -6.50 11.49 -18.13
N TYR A 270 -6.56 12.51 -19.00
CA TYR A 270 -6.65 12.40 -20.46
C TYR A 270 -5.34 11.94 -21.11
N GLU A 271 -4.17 12.33 -20.63
CA GLU A 271 -2.86 11.84 -21.07
C GLU A 271 -2.66 10.37 -20.66
N THR A 272 -3.32 9.91 -19.59
CA THR A 272 -3.46 8.47 -19.30
C THR A 272 -4.50 7.73 -20.16
N GLN A 273 -5.29 8.42 -21.00
CA GLN A 273 -6.33 7.80 -21.86
C GLN A 273 -5.80 7.12 -23.13
N GLY A 274 -4.50 6.87 -23.26
CA GLY A 274 -3.94 6.00 -24.30
C GLY A 274 -4.24 4.49 -24.13
N GLN A 275 -5.24 4.08 -23.34
CA GLN A 275 -5.52 2.67 -23.01
C GLN A 275 -6.97 2.24 -23.35
N PRO A 276 -7.21 1.02 -23.87
CA PRO A 276 -8.42 0.69 -24.65
C PRO A 276 -9.67 0.30 -23.84
N TRP A 277 -9.86 0.78 -22.60
CA TRP A 277 -11.05 0.44 -21.82
C TRP A 277 -11.32 1.46 -20.70
N GLN A 278 -12.53 2.01 -20.66
CA GLN A 278 -13.00 2.92 -19.62
C GLN A 278 -13.92 2.19 -18.63
N PRO A 279 -13.51 1.96 -17.37
CA PRO A 279 -14.38 1.40 -16.36
C PRO A 279 -15.40 2.42 -15.82
N PRO A 280 -16.59 1.97 -15.36
CA PRO A 280 -17.56 2.80 -14.67
C PRO A 280 -16.97 3.53 -13.45
N LEU A 281 -17.55 4.69 -13.09
CA LEU A 281 -17.09 5.50 -11.95
C LEU A 281 -17.09 4.72 -10.63
N SER A 282 -18.08 3.88 -10.35
CA SER A 282 -18.09 2.98 -9.18
C SER A 282 -16.91 2.02 -9.18
N TRP A 283 -16.53 1.49 -10.35
CA TRP A 283 -15.34 0.67 -10.49
C TRP A 283 -14.07 1.48 -10.31
N THR A 284 -14.01 2.74 -10.77
CA THR A 284 -12.87 3.66 -10.51
C THR A 284 -12.83 4.09 -9.03
N LEU A 285 -13.96 4.13 -8.35
CA LEU A 285 -14.04 4.35 -6.90
C LEU A 285 -13.60 3.12 -6.11
N GLU A 286 -13.79 1.91 -6.63
CA GLU A 286 -13.35 0.66 -6.01
C GLU A 286 -11.92 0.24 -6.43
N ASN A 287 -11.47 0.64 -7.62
CA ASN A 287 -10.27 0.16 -8.32
C ASN A 287 -9.48 1.28 -9.04
N GLY A 288 -9.68 2.56 -8.70
CA GLY A 288 -9.14 3.70 -9.45
C GLY A 288 -7.62 3.81 -9.45
N SER A 289 -7.11 4.52 -10.47
CA SER A 289 -5.72 4.97 -10.52
C SER A 289 -5.45 5.96 -9.36
N PRO A 290 -4.19 6.12 -8.94
CA PRO A 290 -3.85 7.08 -7.88
C PRO A 290 -4.28 8.52 -8.20
N ALA A 291 -4.27 8.95 -9.47
CA ALA A 291 -4.80 10.25 -9.88
C ALA A 291 -6.31 10.43 -9.58
N ALA A 292 -7.14 9.40 -9.87
CA ALA A 292 -8.56 9.45 -9.54
C ALA A 292 -8.82 9.50 -8.02
N VAL A 293 -7.98 8.81 -7.24
CA VAL A 293 -8.06 8.87 -5.77
C VAL A 293 -7.66 10.26 -5.25
N SER A 294 -6.68 10.92 -5.87
CA SER A 294 -6.25 12.28 -5.52
C SER A 294 -7.40 13.28 -5.57
N ALA A 295 -8.18 13.27 -6.66
CA ALA A 295 -9.31 14.19 -6.82
C ALA A 295 -10.32 14.05 -5.68
N LEU A 296 -10.68 12.82 -5.31
CA LEU A 296 -11.65 12.54 -4.25
C LEU A 296 -11.14 12.97 -2.87
N VAL A 297 -9.88 12.66 -2.57
CA VAL A 297 -9.29 13.02 -1.27
C VAL A 297 -9.18 14.54 -1.13
N ARG A 298 -8.88 15.26 -2.21
CA ARG A 298 -8.85 16.74 -2.20
C ARG A 298 -10.23 17.35 -1.99
N ILE A 299 -11.25 16.87 -2.69
CA ILE A 299 -12.64 17.33 -2.51
C ILE A 299 -13.04 17.16 -1.04
N ALA A 300 -12.79 15.98 -0.46
CA ALA A 300 -13.10 15.72 0.94
C ALA A 300 -12.28 16.58 1.90
N ALA A 301 -11.00 16.81 1.59
CA ALA A 301 -10.12 17.65 2.40
C ALA A 301 -10.61 19.11 2.43
N ARG A 302 -11.06 19.69 1.32
CA ARG A 302 -11.61 21.05 1.29
C ARG A 302 -12.81 21.20 2.23
N SER A 303 -13.71 20.23 2.27
CA SER A 303 -14.86 20.28 3.19
C SER A 303 -14.42 20.08 4.64
N VAL A 304 -13.65 19.02 4.92
CA VAL A 304 -13.39 18.60 6.31
C VAL A 304 -12.30 19.44 6.99
N LEU A 305 -11.32 19.96 6.26
CA LEU A 305 -10.23 20.76 6.83
C LEU A 305 -10.58 22.25 6.93
N SER A 306 -11.53 22.77 6.15
CA SER A 306 -11.96 24.18 6.23
C SER A 306 -12.88 24.44 7.43
N ASP A 307 -13.77 23.49 7.74
CA ASP A 307 -14.68 23.54 8.90
C ASP A 307 -13.94 23.56 10.25
N GLY A 308 -12.67 23.14 10.28
CA GLY A 308 -11.81 23.20 11.46
C GLY A 308 -11.26 24.60 11.77
N SER A 309 -11.31 25.55 10.83
CA SER A 309 -10.80 26.91 11.02
C SER A 309 -11.85 27.90 11.53
N GLU A 310 -13.14 27.66 11.28
CA GLU A 310 -14.21 28.56 11.73
C GLU A 310 -14.57 28.39 13.21
N ALA A 311 -14.25 27.24 13.83
CA ALA A 311 -14.47 27.01 15.26
C ALA A 311 -13.47 27.74 16.18
N GLY A 312 -12.48 28.45 15.63
CA GLY A 312 -11.45 29.20 16.38
C GLY A 312 -11.66 30.71 16.42
N THR A 313 -12.72 31.26 15.82
CA THR A 313 -12.88 32.72 15.65
C THR A 313 -14.25 33.23 16.11
N LEU A 314 -14.67 32.80 17.30
CA LEU A 314 -15.69 33.51 18.09
C LEU A 314 -15.20 33.56 19.54
N GLY A 315 -14.25 34.49 19.78
CA GLY A 315 -13.91 35.04 21.08
C GLY A 315 -14.20 36.53 21.06
#